data_AF-A0A7S2PYE7-F1
#
_entry.id   AF-A0A7S2PYE7-F1
#
_cell.length_a   1.000
_cell.length_b   1.000
_cell.length_c   1.000
_cell.angle_alpha   90.00
_cell.angle_beta   90.00
_cell.angle_gamma   90.00
#
_symmetry.space_group_name_H-M   'P 1'
#
loop_
_entity.id
_entity.type
_entity.pdbx_description
1 polymer ?
#
loop_
_entity_poly.entity_id
_entity_poly.type
_entity_poly.pdbx_seq_one_letter_code
_entity_poly.pdbx_strand_id
1 'polypeptide(L)'
;GLALEHAAVECKADREIVWASTLEGIRWCPEEFDDAADEWKRNRDFVLAAVKVNPDLLCYRYENEQRLAERISGDIWDREHGMGNIQPEDEARVWESYRHRLHYDPDRDDADDSEDEFWRPLKGDLAFMLDVVRARGTDLQRAKRTLRGCRELVFEAVRQDSVALEFATRALRDDPDLQPERVRRNRVAGPGVAAPTVQARLVQLPDGSLEVDLACLDGKTAKVDFAAGATVGDLASAAVRQFQVPRRLVHLLVVGEVGRPVVVKPLEAGRPLVAHVPGDC
;
A
#
# COMPACT_ATOMS: atom_id res chain seq x y z
N GLY A 1 14.51 -0.67 26.17
CA GLY A 1 15.21 0.14 27.17
C GLY A 1 16.55 -0.36 27.72
N LEU A 2 17.05 -1.58 27.44
CA LEU A 2 18.31 -2.09 28.08
C LEU A 2 19.56 -2.09 27.18
N ALA A 3 19.42 -1.92 25.86
CA ALA A 3 20.56 -1.92 24.94
C ALA A 3 21.42 -0.64 25.03
N LEU A 4 20.81 0.50 25.39
CA LEU A 4 21.47 1.81 25.48
C LEU A 4 22.17 2.08 26.82
N GLU A 5 21.83 1.32 27.87
CA GLU A 5 22.43 1.47 29.19
C GLU A 5 23.88 0.94 29.21
N HIS A 6 24.18 -0.06 28.38
CA HIS A 6 25.49 -0.71 28.28
C HIS A 6 26.35 -0.31 27.07
N ALA A 7 25.86 0.55 26.18
CA ALA A 7 26.65 1.01 25.03
C ALA A 7 27.79 1.94 25.49
N ALA A 8 29.02 1.64 25.05
CA ALA A 8 30.20 2.47 25.28
C ALA A 8 29.92 3.93 24.87
N VAL A 9 30.45 4.89 25.63
CA VAL A 9 30.23 6.35 25.44
C VAL A 9 30.59 6.80 24.01
N GLU A 10 31.49 6.07 23.35
CA GLU A 10 31.92 6.28 21.96
C GLU A 10 30.87 5.81 20.92
N CYS A 11 30.07 4.77 21.20
CA CYS A 11 28.98 4.31 20.33
C CYS A 11 27.71 5.19 20.42
N LYS A 12 27.58 5.98 21.50
CA LYS A 12 26.49 6.96 21.66
C LYS A 12 26.68 8.21 20.78
N ALA A 13 27.87 8.40 20.19
CA ALA A 13 28.20 9.57 19.38
C ALA A 13 27.79 9.42 17.90
N ASP A 14 27.65 8.19 17.41
CA ASP A 14 27.27 7.95 16.02
C ASP A 14 25.75 7.81 15.89
N ARG A 15 25.12 8.89 15.44
CA ARG A 15 23.67 9.01 15.27
C ARG A 15 23.10 7.89 14.39
N GLU A 16 23.84 7.38 13.41
CA GLU A 16 23.36 6.29 12.54
C GLU A 16 23.37 4.93 13.26
N ILE A 17 24.39 4.67 14.10
CA ILE A 17 24.47 3.43 14.89
C ILE A 17 23.35 3.39 15.92
N VAL A 18 23.13 4.51 16.63
CA VAL A 18 22.08 4.58 17.64
C VAL A 18 20.71 4.45 16.95
N TRP A 19 20.49 5.11 15.82
CA TRP A 19 19.26 4.98 15.02
C TRP A 19 18.97 3.52 14.63
N ALA A 20 19.94 2.82 14.06
CA ALA A 20 19.79 1.43 13.65
C ALA A 20 19.53 0.52 14.87
N SER A 21 20.25 0.74 15.97
CA SER A 21 20.07 -0.04 17.19
C SER A 21 18.68 0.14 17.80
N THR A 22 18.12 1.35 17.78
CA THR A 22 16.78 1.64 18.25
C THR A 22 15.73 0.98 17.36
N LEU A 23 15.90 0.98 16.03
CA LEU A 23 14.99 0.26 15.13
C LEU A 23 15.01 -1.26 15.36
N GLU A 24 16.19 -1.84 15.59
CA GLU A 24 16.30 -3.27 15.92
C GLU A 24 15.66 -3.59 17.27
N GLY A 25 15.75 -2.68 18.24
CA GLY A 25 15.03 -2.77 19.48
C GLY A 25 13.51 -2.75 19.33
N ILE A 26 13.01 -1.75 18.60
CA ILE A 26 11.59 -1.56 18.27
C ILE A 26 11.00 -2.78 17.56
N ARG A 27 11.78 -3.45 16.71
CA ARG A 27 11.37 -4.69 16.01
C ARG A 27 10.78 -5.73 16.96
N TRP A 28 11.37 -5.89 18.14
CA TRP A 28 10.98 -6.90 19.12
C TRP A 28 10.08 -6.35 20.22
N CYS A 29 10.31 -5.09 20.62
CA CYS A 29 9.61 -4.44 21.72
C CYS A 29 9.16 -3.03 21.30
N PRO A 30 7.87 -2.82 20.99
CA PRO A 30 7.37 -1.51 20.56
C PRO A 30 7.56 -0.42 21.64
N GLU A 31 7.71 -0.80 22.92
CA GLU A 31 8.02 0.10 24.03
C GLU A 31 9.32 0.88 23.83
N GLU A 32 10.29 0.33 23.08
CA GLU A 32 11.54 1.03 22.80
C GLU A 32 11.36 2.28 21.93
N PHE A 33 10.20 2.42 21.28
CA PHE A 33 9.84 3.65 20.60
C PHE A 33 9.66 4.82 21.56
N ASP A 34 9.16 4.56 22.78
CA ASP A 34 8.95 5.62 23.78
C ASP A 34 10.28 6.18 24.31
N ASP A 35 11.28 5.30 24.42
CA ASP A 35 12.66 5.63 24.81
C ASP A 35 13.42 6.36 23.69
N ALA A 36 12.92 6.37 22.45
CA ALA A 36 13.58 7.03 21.34
C ALA A 36 13.62 8.55 21.52
N ALA A 37 14.70 9.18 21.04
CA ALA A 37 14.89 10.63 21.12
C ALA A 37 13.71 11.40 20.49
N ASP A 38 13.27 12.49 21.13
CA ASP A 38 12.14 13.29 20.65
C ASP A 38 12.35 13.84 19.24
N GLU A 39 13.59 14.14 18.86
CA GLU A 39 13.93 14.56 17.50
C GLU A 39 13.65 13.47 16.45
N TRP A 40 13.77 12.18 16.81
CA TRP A 40 13.50 11.06 15.92
C TRP A 40 12.02 10.74 15.86
N LYS A 41 11.31 10.81 16.99
CA LYS A 41 9.85 10.70 17.01
C LYS A 41 9.17 11.78 16.15
N ARG A 42 9.81 12.95 15.97
CA ARG A 42 9.36 14.01 15.04
C ARG A 42 9.82 13.81 13.60
N ASN A 43 10.73 12.87 13.34
CA ASN A 43 11.26 12.59 12.02
C ASN A 43 10.39 11.54 11.32
N ARG A 44 9.77 11.92 10.20
CA ARG A 44 8.90 11.03 9.41
C ARG A 44 9.60 9.75 8.96
N ASP A 45 10.86 9.84 8.54
CA ASP A 45 11.62 8.70 8.04
C ASP A 45 11.94 7.71 9.16
N PHE A 46 12.24 8.21 10.36
CA PHE A 46 12.38 7.35 11.56
C PHE A 46 11.09 6.62 11.86
N VAL A 47 9.99 7.37 11.97
CA VAL A 47 8.68 6.84 12.34
C VAL A 47 8.21 5.81 11.32
N LEU A 48 8.40 6.09 10.03
CA LEU A 48 8.08 5.15 8.97
C LEU A 48 8.99 3.91 9.01
N ALA A 49 10.29 4.07 9.27
CA ALA A 49 11.20 2.94 9.42
C ALA A 49 10.81 2.07 10.63
N ALA A 50 10.44 2.69 11.76
CA ALA A 50 9.96 2.03 12.97
C ALA A 50 8.70 1.21 12.70
N VAL A 51 7.70 1.78 12.02
CA VAL A 51 6.47 1.06 11.64
C VAL A 51 6.77 -0.09 10.67
N LYS A 52 7.72 0.09 9.75
CA LYS A 52 8.12 -0.98 8.81
C LYS A 52 8.79 -2.16 9.51
N VAL A 53 9.57 -1.93 10.57
CA VAL A 53 10.19 -3.02 11.34
C VAL A 53 9.23 -3.63 12.35
N ASN A 54 8.27 -2.85 12.88
CA ASN A 54 7.22 -3.32 13.78
C ASN A 54 5.86 -2.63 13.50
N PRO A 55 4.98 -3.27 12.73
CA PRO A 55 3.65 -2.73 12.40
C PRO A 55 2.72 -2.55 13.60
N ASP A 56 2.96 -3.25 14.72
CA ASP A 56 2.13 -3.12 15.91
C ASP A 56 2.27 -1.75 16.60
N LEU A 57 3.30 -0.96 16.27
CA LEU A 57 3.42 0.43 16.73
C LEU A 57 2.19 1.29 16.43
N LEU A 58 1.48 1.03 15.33
CA LEU A 58 0.26 1.78 14.99
C LEU A 58 -0.92 1.46 15.92
N CYS A 59 -0.84 0.39 16.72
CA CYS A 59 -1.78 0.11 17.81
C CYS A 59 -1.15 0.16 19.21
N TYR A 60 0.17 0.36 19.29
CA TYR A 60 0.88 0.48 20.56
C TYR A 60 0.30 1.64 21.38
N ARG A 61 0.07 1.39 22.68
CA ARG A 61 -0.68 2.18 23.70
C ARG A 61 -2.20 2.10 23.69
N TYR A 62 -2.86 1.64 22.63
CA TYR A 62 -4.30 1.33 22.65
C TYR A 62 -4.59 -0.05 23.32
N GLU A 63 -3.56 -0.85 23.57
CA GLU A 63 -3.67 -2.31 23.73
C GLU A 63 -3.42 -2.89 25.13
N ASN A 64 -3.27 -2.08 26.18
CA ASN A 64 -2.97 -2.63 27.51
C ASN A 64 -4.14 -3.32 28.23
N GLU A 65 -5.40 -3.14 27.80
CA GLU A 65 -6.55 -3.81 28.47
C GLU A 65 -7.34 -4.78 27.58
N GLN A 66 -7.41 -4.57 26.26
CA GLN A 66 -8.17 -5.47 25.38
C GLN A 66 -7.33 -6.59 24.76
N ARG A 67 -6.06 -6.36 24.41
CA ARG A 67 -5.21 -7.41 23.83
C ARG A 67 -4.65 -8.40 24.84
N LEU A 68 -4.67 -8.12 26.14
CA LEU A 68 -4.42 -9.17 27.13
C LEU A 68 -5.45 -10.31 26.98
N ALA A 69 -6.70 -9.98 26.62
CA ALA A 69 -7.72 -10.98 26.31
C ALA A 69 -7.49 -11.68 24.95
N GLU A 70 -7.00 -10.98 23.93
CA GLU A 70 -6.70 -11.55 22.61
C GLU A 70 -5.44 -12.42 22.59
N ARG A 71 -4.39 -12.04 23.32
CA ARG A 71 -3.15 -12.82 23.48
C ARG A 71 -3.41 -14.09 24.28
N ILE A 72 -4.26 -14.02 25.32
CA ILE A 72 -4.79 -15.22 25.99
C ILE A 72 -5.56 -16.09 24.98
N SER A 73 -6.31 -15.53 24.04
CA SER A 73 -7.07 -16.32 23.05
C SER A 73 -6.21 -16.96 21.95
N GLY A 74 -5.13 -16.32 21.51
CA GLY A 74 -4.12 -16.89 20.59
C GLY A 74 -3.24 -17.95 21.27
N ASP A 75 -2.80 -17.68 22.51
CA ASP A 75 -2.02 -18.62 23.32
C ASP A 75 -2.85 -19.86 23.72
N ILE A 76 -4.17 -19.73 23.87
CA ILE A 76 -5.09 -20.87 24.05
C ILE A 76 -5.19 -21.70 22.75
N TRP A 77 -5.20 -21.07 21.56
CA TRP A 77 -5.23 -21.79 20.28
C TRP A 77 -3.94 -22.58 20.01
N ASP A 78 -2.77 -21.97 20.25
CA ASP A 78 -1.48 -22.64 20.13
C ASP A 78 -1.37 -23.84 21.08
N ARG A 79 -2.00 -23.73 22.26
CA ARG A 79 -2.03 -24.78 23.28
C ARG A 79 -3.07 -25.88 22.99
N GLU A 80 -4.18 -25.55 22.32
CA GLU A 80 -5.28 -26.50 22.06
C GLU A 80 -5.20 -27.21 20.70
N HIS A 81 -4.64 -26.59 19.65
CA HIS A 81 -4.79 -27.11 18.27
C HIS A 81 -3.48 -27.33 17.49
N GLY A 82 -2.37 -26.71 17.89
CA GLY A 82 -1.04 -26.91 17.27
C GLY A 82 -0.92 -26.44 15.81
N MET A 83 0.31 -26.12 15.37
CA MET A 83 0.58 -25.68 14.00
C MET A 83 0.29 -26.79 12.97
N GLY A 84 -0.93 -26.84 12.46
CA GLY A 84 -1.33 -27.73 11.37
C GLY A 84 -1.96 -26.95 10.23
N ASN A 85 -1.29 -26.97 9.06
CA ASN A 85 -1.69 -26.39 7.77
C ASN A 85 -3.20 -26.09 7.62
N ILE A 86 -3.56 -24.82 7.77
CA ILE A 86 -4.88 -24.32 7.37
C ILE A 86 -4.84 -24.14 5.85
N GLN A 87 -5.80 -24.74 5.14
CA GLN A 87 -5.97 -24.49 3.71
C GLN A 87 -6.59 -23.08 3.51
N PRO A 88 -6.20 -22.32 2.47
CA PRO A 88 -6.67 -20.94 2.25
C PRO A 88 -8.20 -20.77 2.26
N GLU A 89 -8.94 -21.79 1.80
CA GLU A 89 -10.40 -21.83 1.79
C GLU A 89 -11.05 -21.96 3.18
N ASP A 90 -10.35 -22.52 4.16
CA ASP A 90 -10.84 -22.65 5.54
C ASP A 90 -10.53 -21.39 6.37
N GLU A 91 -9.61 -20.54 5.90
CA GLU A 91 -9.22 -19.29 6.54
C GLU A 91 -10.42 -18.33 6.65
N ALA A 92 -11.18 -18.16 5.56
CA ALA A 92 -12.35 -17.28 5.51
C ALA A 92 -13.47 -17.67 6.50
N ARG A 93 -13.70 -18.98 6.69
CA ARG A 93 -14.70 -19.50 7.65
C ARG A 93 -14.26 -19.32 9.10
N VAL A 94 -12.95 -19.45 9.35
CA VAL A 94 -12.35 -19.18 10.66
C VAL A 94 -12.46 -17.69 10.99
N TRP A 95 -12.13 -16.82 10.04
CA TRP A 95 -12.30 -15.37 10.18
C TRP A 95 -13.74 -14.97 10.46
N GLU A 96 -14.73 -15.66 9.89
CA GLU A 96 -16.15 -15.44 10.11
C GLU A 96 -16.63 -15.78 11.53
N SER A 97 -16.04 -16.82 12.15
CA SER A 97 -16.26 -17.19 13.55
C SER A 97 -15.65 -16.19 14.55
N TYR A 98 -14.50 -15.59 14.19
CA TYR A 98 -13.86 -14.52 14.98
C TYR A 98 -14.54 -13.15 14.79
N ARG A 99 -15.07 -12.88 13.61
CA ARG A 99 -15.81 -11.65 13.24
C ARG A 99 -16.99 -11.36 14.18
N HIS A 100 -17.66 -12.40 14.65
CA HIS A 100 -18.80 -12.29 15.57
C HIS A 100 -18.37 -12.09 17.04
N ARG A 101 -17.09 -12.35 17.36
CA ARG A 101 -16.53 -12.33 18.73
C ARG A 101 -15.71 -11.08 19.05
N LEU A 102 -15.17 -10.42 18.02
CA LEU A 102 -14.23 -9.28 18.15
C LEU A 102 -14.84 -7.89 17.89
N HIS A 103 -16.13 -7.76 17.55
CA HIS A 103 -16.78 -6.46 17.29
C HIS A 103 -16.00 -5.49 16.35
N TYR A 104 -15.23 -6.00 15.40
CA TYR A 104 -14.61 -5.17 14.36
C TYR A 104 -15.69 -4.73 13.36
N ASP A 105 -16.14 -3.48 13.48
CA ASP A 105 -17.01 -2.85 12.50
C ASP A 105 -16.17 -1.92 11.60
N PRO A 106 -16.00 -2.24 10.30
CA PRO A 106 -15.28 -1.39 9.33
C PRO A 106 -15.94 -0.02 9.15
N ASP A 107 -17.21 0.11 9.56
CA ASP A 107 -17.97 1.34 9.52
C ASP A 107 -18.05 2.07 10.85
N ARG A 108 -17.42 1.54 11.92
CA ARG A 108 -17.31 2.26 13.20
C ARG A 108 -16.64 3.59 12.95
N ASP A 109 -17.30 4.65 13.40
CA ASP A 109 -16.71 5.98 13.39
C ASP A 109 -15.52 5.96 14.35
N ASP A 110 -14.33 6.33 13.88
CA ASP A 110 -13.13 6.37 14.73
C ASP A 110 -13.17 7.57 15.73
N ALA A 111 -14.35 8.16 15.92
CA ALA A 111 -14.62 9.31 16.79
C ALA A 111 -14.66 8.94 18.29
N ASP A 112 -14.53 7.66 18.62
CA ASP A 112 -14.42 7.18 20.01
C ASP A 112 -12.95 7.28 20.47
N ASP A 113 -12.57 8.53 20.75
CA ASP A 113 -11.24 9.02 21.11
C ASP A 113 -10.69 8.35 22.39
N SER A 114 -9.82 7.36 22.21
CA SER A 114 -8.73 7.04 23.15
C SER A 114 -7.40 6.75 22.42
N GLU A 115 -7.29 7.18 21.16
CA GLU A 115 -6.06 7.04 20.39
C GLU A 115 -4.98 8.00 20.90
N ASP A 116 -3.74 7.52 20.99
CA ASP A 116 -2.56 8.34 21.28
C ASP A 116 -2.49 9.53 20.30
N GLU A 117 -2.43 10.76 20.84
CA GLU A 117 -2.36 12.02 20.08
C GLU A 117 -1.23 12.00 19.03
N PHE A 118 -0.18 11.21 19.27
CA PHE A 118 0.95 11.07 18.37
C PHE A 118 0.59 10.35 17.05
N TRP A 119 -0.09 9.20 17.11
CA TRP A 119 -0.36 8.37 15.92
C TRP A 119 -1.59 8.82 15.14
N ARG A 120 -2.55 9.45 15.82
CA ARG A 120 -3.81 9.91 15.24
C ARG A 120 -3.65 10.75 13.95
N PRO A 121 -2.76 11.76 13.86
CA PRO A 121 -2.55 12.50 12.61
C PRO A 121 -1.92 11.63 11.51
N LEU A 122 -1.01 10.72 11.85
CA LEU A 122 -0.32 9.85 10.89
C LEU A 122 -1.26 8.81 10.25
N LYS A 123 -2.16 8.21 11.05
CA LYS A 123 -3.22 7.29 10.54
C LYS A 123 -4.20 7.97 9.59
N GLY A 124 -4.29 9.30 9.62
CA GLY A 124 -5.11 10.12 8.73
C GLY A 124 -4.34 10.76 7.57
N ASP A 125 -3.01 10.61 7.52
CA ASP A 125 -2.16 11.10 6.43
C ASP A 125 -2.09 10.04 5.32
N LEU A 126 -2.67 10.37 4.16
CA LEU A 126 -2.68 9.48 3.00
C LEU A 126 -1.28 9.11 2.52
N ALA A 127 -0.35 10.07 2.46
CA ALA A 127 1.01 9.81 1.99
C ALA A 127 1.74 8.89 2.95
N PHE A 128 1.57 9.09 4.26
CA PHE A 128 2.15 8.21 5.28
C PHE A 128 1.57 6.80 5.18
N MET A 129 0.24 6.68 5.11
CA MET A 129 -0.42 5.38 5.02
C MET A 129 -0.12 4.65 3.71
N LEU A 130 0.11 5.35 2.59
CA LEU A 130 0.58 4.73 1.35
C LEU A 130 1.93 4.03 1.54
N ASP A 131 2.87 4.65 2.27
CA ASP A 131 4.18 4.06 2.54
C ASP A 131 4.08 2.87 3.52
N VAL A 132 3.12 2.91 4.45
CA VAL A 132 2.82 1.81 5.38
C VAL A 132 2.23 0.62 4.63
N VAL A 133 1.15 0.80 3.86
CA VAL A 133 0.48 -0.31 3.16
C VAL A 133 1.35 -0.94 2.08
N ARG A 134 2.33 -0.20 1.55
CA ARG A 134 3.36 -0.73 0.64
C ARG A 134 4.30 -1.73 1.29
N ALA A 135 4.52 -1.61 2.60
CA ALA A 135 5.30 -2.58 3.35
C ALA A 135 4.44 -3.79 3.72
N ARG A 136 3.19 -3.56 4.12
CA ARG A 136 2.22 -4.61 4.47
C ARG A 136 0.79 -4.14 4.18
N GLY A 137 0.13 -4.77 3.20
CA GLY A 137 -1.20 -4.33 2.74
C GLY A 137 -2.28 -4.34 3.83
N THR A 138 -2.22 -5.29 4.76
CA THR A 138 -3.20 -5.43 5.85
C THR A 138 -3.16 -4.30 6.89
N ASP A 139 -2.12 -3.46 6.90
CA ASP A 139 -2.04 -2.29 7.77
C ASP A 139 -3.06 -1.20 7.39
N LEU A 140 -3.79 -1.36 6.28
CA LEU A 140 -4.98 -0.58 5.96
C LEU A 140 -5.99 -0.54 7.13
N GLN A 141 -6.09 -1.62 7.92
CA GLN A 141 -6.97 -1.67 9.09
C GLN A 141 -6.64 -0.62 10.16
N ARG A 142 -5.40 -0.13 10.17
CA ARG A 142 -4.89 0.88 11.12
C ARG A 142 -5.13 2.30 10.63
N ALA A 143 -5.52 2.48 9.36
CA ALA A 143 -5.83 3.80 8.82
C ALA A 143 -7.17 4.30 9.36
N LYS A 144 -7.33 5.63 9.43
CA LYS A 144 -8.64 6.22 9.69
C LYS A 144 -9.66 5.74 8.67
N ARG A 145 -10.90 5.57 9.10
CA ARG A 145 -12.07 5.22 8.30
C ARG A 145 -12.18 6.06 7.03
N THR A 146 -11.90 7.36 7.10
CA THR A 146 -11.88 8.25 5.93
C THR A 146 -10.88 7.79 4.87
N LEU A 147 -9.70 7.31 5.28
CA LEU A 147 -8.69 6.72 4.39
C LEU A 147 -9.01 5.27 4.00
N ARG A 148 -9.66 4.48 4.86
CA ARG A 148 -10.23 3.16 4.48
C ARG A 148 -11.34 3.27 3.41
N GLY A 149 -11.91 4.47 3.26
CA GLY A 149 -12.81 4.86 2.18
C GLY A 149 -12.12 5.52 0.98
N CYS A 150 -10.78 5.61 0.97
CA CYS A 150 -10.02 6.18 -0.13
C CYS A 150 -9.62 5.08 -1.13
N ARG A 151 -10.17 5.15 -2.35
CA ARG A 151 -9.89 4.15 -3.42
C ARG A 151 -8.40 4.01 -3.71
N GLU A 152 -7.62 5.09 -3.66
CA GLU A 152 -6.18 5.05 -3.95
C GLU A 152 -5.40 4.26 -2.90
N LEU A 153 -5.66 4.50 -1.61
CA LEU A 153 -5.01 3.76 -0.54
C LEU A 153 -5.42 2.29 -0.55
N VAL A 154 -6.72 2.02 -0.69
CA VAL A 154 -7.25 0.64 -0.74
C VAL A 154 -6.66 -0.12 -1.92
N PHE A 155 -6.59 0.51 -3.11
CA PHE A 155 -5.99 -0.12 -4.29
C PHE A 155 -4.54 -0.52 -4.04
N GLU A 156 -3.73 0.37 -3.43
CA GLU A 156 -2.33 0.09 -3.15
C GLU A 156 -2.19 -1.01 -2.07
N ALA A 157 -3.05 -1.00 -1.06
CA ALA A 157 -3.09 -2.05 -0.03
C ALA A 157 -3.44 -3.43 -0.63
N VAL A 158 -4.49 -3.50 -1.46
CA VAL A 158 -4.91 -4.74 -2.16
C VAL A 158 -3.84 -5.24 -3.11
N ARG A 159 -3.06 -4.33 -3.71
CA ARG A 159 -1.94 -4.70 -4.58
C ARG A 159 -0.83 -5.43 -3.82
N GLN A 160 -0.62 -5.11 -2.54
CA GLN A 160 0.33 -5.83 -1.70
C GLN A 160 -0.26 -7.11 -1.10
N ASP A 161 -1.51 -7.06 -0.65
CA ASP A 161 -2.20 -8.20 -0.06
C ASP A 161 -3.70 -8.15 -0.38
N SER A 162 -4.21 -9.18 -1.06
CA SER A 162 -5.63 -9.25 -1.44
C SER A 162 -6.58 -9.20 -0.25
N VAL A 163 -6.16 -9.68 0.93
CA VAL A 163 -6.96 -9.65 2.17
C VAL A 163 -7.22 -8.22 2.62
N ALA A 164 -6.38 -7.25 2.22
CA ALA A 164 -6.54 -5.86 2.59
C ALA A 164 -7.91 -5.27 2.18
N LEU A 165 -8.55 -5.79 1.14
CA LEU A 165 -9.88 -5.32 0.72
C LEU A 165 -10.92 -5.45 1.84
N GLU A 166 -10.80 -6.45 2.71
CA GLU A 166 -11.68 -6.63 3.86
C GLU A 166 -11.60 -5.46 4.85
N PHE A 167 -10.49 -4.74 4.91
CA PHE A 167 -10.34 -3.59 5.80
C PHE A 167 -10.86 -2.29 5.20
N ALA A 168 -11.21 -2.26 3.92
CA ALA A 168 -11.87 -1.12 3.32
C ALA A 168 -13.29 -0.93 3.90
N THR A 169 -13.79 0.30 3.80
CA THR A 169 -15.21 0.60 4.10
C THR A 169 -16.13 -0.26 3.24
N ARG A 170 -17.34 -0.57 3.72
CA ARG A 170 -18.28 -1.43 2.97
C ARG A 170 -18.55 -0.92 1.56
N ALA A 171 -18.61 0.40 1.38
CA ALA A 171 -18.83 1.03 0.08
C ALA A 171 -17.74 0.70 -0.98
N LEU A 172 -16.53 0.32 -0.55
CA LEU A 172 -15.42 0.01 -1.46
C LEU A 172 -15.16 -1.48 -1.64
N ARG A 173 -15.70 -2.36 -0.78
CA ARG A 173 -15.46 -3.81 -0.87
C ARG A 173 -16.01 -4.43 -2.15
N ASP A 174 -17.12 -3.90 -2.63
CA ASP A 174 -17.77 -4.33 -3.89
C ASP A 174 -17.33 -3.48 -5.10
N ASP A 175 -16.36 -2.58 -4.94
CA ASP A 175 -15.86 -1.78 -6.06
C ASP A 175 -15.18 -2.71 -7.08
N PRO A 176 -15.65 -2.75 -8.34
CA PRO A 176 -15.09 -3.64 -9.35
C PRO A 176 -13.61 -3.37 -9.63
N ASP A 177 -13.13 -2.12 -9.55
CA ASP A 177 -11.73 -1.79 -9.85
C ASP A 177 -10.77 -2.16 -8.71
N LEU A 178 -11.32 -2.40 -7.51
CA LEU A 178 -10.55 -2.80 -6.32
C LEU A 178 -10.51 -4.31 -6.12
N GLN A 179 -11.21 -5.10 -6.95
CA GLN A 179 -11.21 -6.55 -6.84
C GLN A 179 -9.80 -7.13 -7.07
N PRO A 180 -9.34 -8.10 -6.25
CA PRO A 180 -7.96 -8.59 -6.28
C PRO A 180 -7.47 -9.05 -7.66
N GLU A 181 -8.33 -9.68 -8.47
CA GLU A 181 -7.99 -10.15 -9.82
C GLU A 181 -7.63 -9.00 -10.75
N ARG A 182 -8.35 -7.88 -10.63
CA ARG A 182 -8.12 -6.67 -11.43
C ARG A 182 -6.88 -5.94 -10.97
N VAL A 183 -6.75 -5.72 -9.65
CA VAL A 183 -5.57 -5.06 -9.06
C VAL A 183 -4.28 -5.82 -9.38
N ARG A 184 -4.29 -7.15 -9.26
CA ARG A 184 -3.13 -8.02 -9.56
C ARG A 184 -2.68 -7.96 -11.02
N ARG A 185 -3.62 -7.77 -11.95
CA ARG A 185 -3.33 -7.67 -13.39
C ARG A 185 -2.90 -6.27 -13.81
N ASN A 186 -3.22 -5.25 -13.02
CA ASN A 186 -2.90 -3.86 -13.31
C ASN A 186 -1.38 -3.60 -13.28
N ARG A 187 -0.86 -3.07 -14.39
CA ARG A 187 0.57 -2.77 -14.60
C ARG A 187 0.91 -1.28 -14.47
N VAL A 188 -0.06 -0.44 -14.17
CA VAL A 188 0.14 1.01 -13.96
C VAL A 188 0.65 1.24 -12.54
N ALA A 189 1.79 1.90 -12.43
CA ALA A 189 2.40 2.27 -11.16
C ALA A 189 1.64 3.45 -10.51
N GLY A 190 1.48 3.41 -9.19
CA GLY A 190 0.97 4.55 -8.41
C GLY A 190 2.10 5.51 -8.01
N PRO A 191 1.79 6.74 -7.58
CA PRO A 191 2.79 7.73 -7.16
C PRO A 191 3.73 7.18 -6.07
N GLY A 192 5.04 7.37 -6.19
CA GLY A 192 6.01 6.88 -5.19
C GLY A 192 6.43 5.41 -5.35
N VAL A 193 5.84 4.68 -6.30
CA VAL A 193 6.31 3.33 -6.67
C VAL A 193 7.50 3.43 -7.62
N ALA A 194 8.58 2.71 -7.33
CA ALA A 194 9.74 2.62 -8.19
C ALA A 194 9.43 1.82 -9.47
N ALA A 195 9.27 2.52 -10.59
CA ALA A 195 8.99 1.98 -11.91
C ALA A 195 9.55 2.91 -13.00
N PRO A 196 9.95 2.39 -14.18
CA PRO A 196 10.32 3.24 -15.30
C PRO A 196 9.13 4.04 -15.81
N THR A 197 9.42 5.23 -16.34
CA THR A 197 8.42 6.07 -16.99
C THR A 197 8.42 5.82 -18.49
N VAL A 198 7.24 5.54 -19.03
CA VAL A 198 7.00 5.29 -20.45
C VAL A 198 6.05 6.36 -20.97
N GLN A 199 6.50 7.09 -21.98
CA GLN A 199 5.67 7.99 -22.75
C GLN A 199 4.97 7.19 -23.86
N ALA A 200 3.67 7.40 -24.01
CA ALA A 200 2.86 6.80 -25.06
C ALA A 200 2.27 7.94 -25.91
N ARG A 201 2.65 8.00 -27.18
CA ARG A 201 2.06 8.89 -28.17
C ARG A 201 1.08 8.06 -29.00
N LEU A 202 -0.16 8.52 -29.10
CA LEU A 202 -1.24 7.76 -29.74
C LEU A 202 -1.72 8.46 -30.98
N VAL A 203 -1.99 7.66 -32.01
CA VAL A 203 -2.66 8.08 -33.24
C VAL A 203 -3.85 7.16 -33.47
N GLN A 204 -5.04 7.74 -33.61
CA GLN A 204 -6.24 6.98 -33.93
C GLN A 204 -6.42 6.89 -35.45
N LEU A 205 -6.57 5.67 -35.95
CA LEU A 205 -6.79 5.38 -37.36
C LEU A 205 -8.29 5.46 -37.73
N PRO A 206 -8.63 5.63 -39.01
CA PRO A 206 -10.03 5.79 -39.44
C PRO A 206 -10.94 4.59 -39.15
N ASP A 207 -10.37 3.39 -39.00
CA ASP A 207 -11.09 2.17 -38.62
C ASP A 207 -11.30 2.06 -37.09
N GLY A 208 -10.83 3.05 -36.33
CA GLY A 208 -10.90 3.13 -34.89
C GLY A 208 -9.75 2.45 -34.15
N SER A 209 -8.85 1.75 -34.84
CA SER A 209 -7.64 1.19 -34.22
C SER A 209 -6.66 2.30 -33.80
N LEU A 210 -5.73 1.97 -32.91
CA LEU A 210 -4.77 2.91 -32.34
C LEU A 210 -3.35 2.43 -32.64
N GLU A 211 -2.56 3.27 -33.30
CA GLU A 211 -1.10 3.10 -33.37
C GLU A 211 -0.48 3.87 -32.20
N VAL A 212 0.35 3.20 -31.41
CA VAL A 212 0.97 3.80 -30.22
C VAL A 212 2.48 3.68 -30.27
N ASP A 213 3.12 4.85 -30.28
CA ASP A 213 4.57 4.99 -30.14
C ASP A 213 4.93 5.10 -28.66
N LEU A 214 5.62 4.08 -28.15
CA LEU A 214 6.14 4.01 -26.80
C LEU A 214 7.58 4.49 -26.77
N ALA A 215 7.93 5.33 -25.79
CA ALA A 215 9.29 5.79 -25.53
C ALA A 215 9.62 5.74 -24.03
N CYS A 216 10.70 5.07 -23.68
CA CYS A 216 11.29 5.09 -22.34
C CYS A 216 12.31 6.23 -22.23
N LEU A 217 12.51 6.73 -21.00
CA LEU A 217 13.54 7.74 -20.73
C LEU A 217 14.98 7.24 -20.95
N ASP A 218 15.19 5.92 -21.03
CA ASP A 218 16.48 5.31 -21.40
C ASP A 218 16.74 5.30 -22.92
N GLY A 219 15.85 5.92 -23.72
CA GLY A 219 15.96 6.05 -25.16
C GLY A 219 15.39 4.87 -25.95
N LYS A 220 14.91 3.80 -25.29
CA LYS A 220 14.25 2.68 -26.00
C LYS A 220 12.88 3.11 -26.50
N THR A 221 12.58 2.74 -27.74
CA THR A 221 11.28 3.03 -28.37
C THR A 221 10.65 1.75 -28.92
N ALA A 222 9.33 1.74 -29.04
CA ALA A 222 8.60 0.66 -29.69
C ALA A 222 7.27 1.13 -30.25
N LYS A 223 6.81 0.48 -31.32
CA LYS A 223 5.48 0.70 -31.89
C LYS A 223 4.58 -0.47 -31.56
N VAL A 224 3.36 -0.18 -31.13
CA VAL A 224 2.36 -1.20 -30.79
C VAL A 224 0.99 -0.77 -31.29
N ASP A 225 0.30 -1.68 -31.96
CA ASP A 225 -1.05 -1.46 -32.45
C ASP A 225 -2.08 -2.03 -31.46
N PHE A 226 -3.17 -1.31 -31.28
CA PHE A 226 -4.29 -1.69 -30.42
C PHE A 226 -5.62 -1.61 -31.16
N ALA A 227 -6.54 -2.51 -30.83
CA ALA A 227 -7.92 -2.42 -31.28
C ALA A 227 -8.64 -1.23 -30.59
N ALA A 228 -9.72 -0.73 -31.20
CA ALA A 228 -10.49 0.43 -30.73
C ALA A 228 -10.96 0.35 -29.26
N GLY A 229 -11.18 -0.86 -28.75
CA GLY A 229 -11.63 -1.12 -27.37
C GLY A 229 -10.51 -1.33 -26.35
N ALA A 230 -9.25 -1.15 -26.72
CA ALA A 230 -8.13 -1.36 -25.81
C ALA A 230 -8.18 -0.39 -24.63
N THR A 231 -7.72 -0.88 -23.48
CA THR A 231 -7.68 -0.13 -22.23
C THR A 231 -6.28 0.42 -21.94
N VAL A 232 -6.19 1.37 -21.03
CA VAL A 232 -4.91 1.81 -20.46
C VAL A 232 -4.14 0.62 -19.85
N GLY A 233 -4.84 -0.34 -19.24
CA GLY A 233 -4.22 -1.55 -18.68
C GLY A 233 -3.57 -2.44 -19.74
N ASP A 234 -4.15 -2.49 -20.94
CA ASP A 234 -3.56 -3.20 -22.09
C ASP A 234 -2.29 -2.49 -22.56
N LEU A 235 -2.32 -1.15 -22.65
CA LEU A 235 -1.14 -0.35 -22.96
C LEU A 235 -0.02 -0.56 -21.94
N ALA A 236 -0.33 -0.51 -20.65
CA ALA A 236 0.63 -0.74 -19.57
C ALA A 236 1.25 -2.15 -19.67
N SER A 237 0.42 -3.14 -19.97
CA SER A 237 0.86 -4.53 -20.17
C SER A 237 1.76 -4.70 -21.39
N ALA A 238 1.45 -4.01 -22.49
CA ALA A 238 2.30 -4.00 -23.69
C ALA A 238 3.66 -3.35 -23.41
N ALA A 239 3.67 -2.18 -22.76
CA ALA A 239 4.90 -1.49 -22.39
C ALA A 239 5.81 -2.35 -21.49
N VAL A 240 5.24 -3.00 -20.46
CA VAL A 240 6.00 -3.93 -19.60
C VAL A 240 6.63 -5.06 -20.40
N ARG A 241 5.89 -5.66 -21.34
CA ARG A 241 6.39 -6.76 -22.19
C ARG A 241 7.50 -6.29 -23.12
N GLN A 242 7.28 -5.17 -23.78
CA GLN A 242 8.16 -4.62 -24.80
C GLN A 242 9.51 -4.18 -24.24
N PHE A 243 9.50 -3.55 -23.06
CA PHE A 243 10.72 -3.08 -22.38
C PHE A 243 11.26 -4.05 -21.33
N GLN A 244 10.65 -5.24 -21.19
CA GLN A 244 11.06 -6.30 -20.25
C GLN A 244 11.22 -5.79 -18.81
N VAL A 245 10.23 -5.03 -18.32
CA VAL A 245 10.32 -4.34 -17.03
C VAL A 245 10.28 -5.35 -15.87
N PRO A 246 11.29 -5.39 -14.98
CA PRO A 246 11.46 -6.48 -14.02
C PRO A 246 10.35 -6.57 -12.97
N ARG A 247 9.90 -5.42 -12.44
CA ARG A 247 8.79 -5.34 -11.47
C ARG A 247 7.41 -5.29 -12.12
N ARG A 248 7.34 -5.35 -13.45
CA ARG A 248 6.10 -5.34 -14.23
C ARG A 248 5.16 -4.17 -13.91
N LEU A 249 5.71 -3.04 -13.47
CA LEU A 249 4.97 -1.81 -13.23
C LEU A 249 5.62 -0.70 -14.04
N VAL A 250 4.81 0.19 -14.62
CA VAL A 250 5.26 1.34 -15.41
C VAL A 250 4.47 2.57 -15.02
N HIS A 251 5.15 3.71 -14.96
CA HIS A 251 4.48 5.02 -14.98
C HIS A 251 4.15 5.34 -16.44
N LEU A 252 2.88 5.60 -16.73
CA LEU A 252 2.44 5.95 -18.07
C LEU A 252 2.18 7.45 -18.18
N LEU A 253 2.76 8.05 -19.22
CA LEU A 253 2.50 9.40 -19.65
C LEU A 253 1.88 9.34 -21.04
N VAL A 254 0.59 9.65 -21.15
CA VAL A 254 -0.08 9.72 -22.44
C VAL A 254 0.10 11.10 -23.03
N VAL A 255 0.61 11.18 -24.25
CA VAL A 255 0.91 12.41 -24.98
C VAL A 255 0.05 12.48 -26.24
N GLY A 256 -0.76 13.52 -26.35
CA GLY A 256 -1.53 13.86 -27.55
C GLY A 256 -0.75 14.68 -28.56
N GLU A 257 -1.39 15.06 -29.66
CA GLU A 257 -0.80 15.96 -30.67
C GLU A 257 -0.65 17.38 -30.14
N VAL A 258 -1.65 17.88 -29.40
CA VAL A 258 -1.65 19.21 -28.78
C VAL A 258 -2.05 19.07 -27.31
N GLY A 259 -1.12 19.34 -26.38
CA GLY A 259 -1.46 19.36 -24.95
C GLY A 259 -0.32 18.97 -24.01
N ARG A 260 -0.60 19.08 -22.71
CA ARG A 260 0.30 18.60 -21.65
C ARG A 260 0.18 17.07 -21.53
N PRO A 261 1.27 16.35 -21.27
CA PRO A 261 1.22 14.92 -20.99
C PRO A 261 0.26 14.62 -19.82
N VAL A 262 -0.58 13.60 -19.99
CA VAL A 262 -1.51 13.11 -18.96
C VAL A 262 -0.84 11.96 -18.22
N VAL A 263 -0.63 12.14 -16.91
CA VAL A 263 -0.16 11.07 -16.03
C VAL A 263 -1.33 10.14 -15.76
N VAL A 264 -1.16 8.86 -16.10
CA VAL A 264 -2.23 7.88 -15.90
C VAL A 264 -2.14 7.23 -14.53
N LYS A 265 -3.25 7.22 -13.80
CA LYS A 265 -3.34 6.62 -12.46
C LYS A 265 -3.75 5.14 -12.52
N PRO A 266 -3.43 4.33 -11.49
CA PRO A 266 -3.80 2.92 -11.47
C PRO A 266 -5.31 2.66 -11.64
N LEU A 267 -6.16 3.47 -11.00
CA LEU A 267 -7.62 3.37 -11.10
C LEU A 267 -8.17 3.70 -12.50
N GLU A 268 -7.35 4.21 -13.41
CA GLU A 268 -7.73 4.50 -14.79
C GLU A 268 -7.41 3.34 -15.73
N ALA A 269 -6.77 2.27 -15.25
CA ALA A 269 -6.36 1.13 -16.08
C ALA A 269 -7.52 0.46 -16.83
N GLY A 270 -8.73 0.47 -16.27
CA GLY A 270 -9.92 -0.11 -16.92
C GLY A 270 -10.57 0.81 -17.96
N ARG A 271 -10.12 2.06 -18.08
CA ARG A 271 -10.71 3.03 -19.01
C ARG A 271 -10.21 2.79 -20.45
N PRO A 272 -11.05 3.09 -21.46
CA PRO A 272 -10.63 3.05 -22.86
C PRO A 272 -9.41 3.95 -23.09
N LEU A 273 -8.50 3.48 -23.92
CA LEU A 273 -7.28 4.20 -24.24
C LEU A 273 -7.58 5.50 -25.02
N VAL A 274 -8.62 5.47 -25.86
CA VAL A 274 -9.13 6.64 -26.62
C VAL A 274 -9.52 7.80 -25.70
N ALA A 275 -10.02 7.50 -24.48
CA ALA A 275 -10.47 8.53 -23.54
C ALA A 275 -9.31 9.37 -22.97
N HIS A 276 -8.07 8.91 -23.17
CA HIS A 276 -6.86 9.60 -22.74
C HIS A 276 -6.15 10.31 -23.90
N VAL A 277 -6.68 10.24 -25.12
CA VAL A 277 -6.21 11.05 -26.25
C VAL A 277 -6.64 12.49 -25.94
N PRO A 278 -5.70 13.40 -25.65
CA PRO A 278 -6.02 14.82 -25.55
C PRO A 278 -6.52 15.24 -26.93
N GLY A 279 -7.81 15.55 -27.04
CA GLY A 279 -8.38 16.02 -28.29
C GLY A 279 -7.86 17.41 -28.63
N ASP A 280 -7.53 17.61 -29.90
CA ASP A 280 -7.60 18.91 -30.54
C ASP A 280 -9.03 19.46 -30.33
N CYS A 281 -9.20 20.30 -29.33
CA CYS A 281 -10.38 21.13 -29.11
C CYS A 281 -9.94 22.58 -29.04
#